data_AF-A0A2E7D1V3-F1
#
_entry.id   AF-A0A2E7D1V3-F1
#
_cell.length_a   1.000
_cell.length_b   1.000
_cell.length_c   1.000
_cell.angle_alpha   90.00
_cell.angle_beta   90.00
_cell.angle_gamma   90.00
#
_symmetry.space_group_name_H-M   'P 1'
#
loop_
_entity.id
_entity.type
_entity.pdbx_description
1 polymer ?
#
loop_
_entity_poly.entity_id
_entity_poly.type
_entity_poly.pdbx_seq_one_letter_code
_entity_poly.pdbx_strand_id
1 'polypeptide(L)'
;MDCTKFFLSLTVFVAMTNHASSQTLAPVTQRFASSRIQETPGFQKHVMTLMGRLGCNGRACHGSFQGRGGFRLSLFGYDFKSDHAEISDGRIDLDKPAESLILAKPTDADAHEGGLRYSKGS
;
A
#
# COMPACT_ATOMS: atom_id res chain seq x y z
N MET A 1 2.64 77.28 9.16
CA MET A 1 1.50 76.44 8.72
C MET A 1 2.08 75.17 8.19
N ASP A 2 2.16 74.19 9.09
CA ASP A 2 2.72 72.86 8.90
C ASP A 2 1.99 72.08 7.83
N CYS A 3 2.75 71.36 7.00
CA CYS A 3 2.21 70.21 6.28
C CYS A 3 3.34 69.19 6.04
N THR A 4 3.92 68.70 7.13
CA THR A 4 4.86 67.58 7.13
C THR A 4 4.08 66.32 6.78
N LYS A 5 4.04 65.97 5.49
CA LYS A 5 3.42 64.75 4.96
C LYS A 5 4.27 63.55 5.36
N PHE A 6 3.90 62.93 6.48
CA PHE A 6 4.43 61.67 6.95
C PHE A 6 3.90 60.54 6.03
N PHE A 7 4.64 60.21 4.97
CA PHE A 7 4.37 59.01 4.17
C PHE A 7 4.83 57.79 4.99
N LEU A 8 3.89 57.20 5.72
CA LEU A 8 4.07 55.93 6.39
C LEU A 8 4.21 54.84 5.31
N SER A 9 5.45 54.50 4.97
CA SER A 9 5.76 53.36 4.09
C SER A 9 5.47 52.08 4.87
N LEU A 10 4.26 51.54 4.70
CA LEU A 10 3.88 50.24 5.24
C LEU A 10 4.56 49.16 4.39
N THR A 11 5.78 48.79 4.78
CA THR A 11 6.50 47.67 4.16
C THR A 11 5.81 46.37 4.59
N VAL A 12 4.96 45.83 3.73
CA VAL A 12 4.37 44.49 3.91
C VAL A 12 5.50 43.47 3.73
N PHE A 13 6.05 42.97 4.84
CA PHE A 13 6.91 41.80 4.84
C PHE A 13 6.07 40.55 4.55
N VAL A 14 5.96 40.18 3.28
CA VAL A 14 5.41 38.86 2.90
C VAL A 14 6.42 37.80 3.33
N ALA A 15 6.11 37.05 4.38
CA ALA A 15 6.88 35.88 4.77
C ALA A 15 6.77 34.83 3.64
N MET A 16 7.84 34.67 2.87
CA MET A 16 7.99 33.58 1.90
C MET A 16 8.05 32.27 2.68
N THR A 17 6.91 31.58 2.78
CA THR A 17 6.88 30.23 3.35
C THR A 17 7.52 29.28 2.33
N ASN A 18 8.64 28.67 2.69
CA ASN A 18 9.24 27.60 1.92
C ASN A 18 8.26 26.41 1.92
N HIS A 19 7.49 26.27 0.85
CA HIS A 19 6.75 25.04 0.58
C HIS A 19 7.78 23.94 0.29
N ALA A 20 7.94 23.00 1.22
CA ALA A 20 8.68 21.77 0.95
C ALA A 20 8.03 21.09 -0.27
N SER A 21 8.78 20.94 -1.36
CA SER A 21 8.25 20.28 -2.54
C SER A 21 7.99 18.81 -2.20
N SER A 22 6.73 18.39 -2.32
CA SER A 22 6.36 16.98 -2.26
C SER A 22 6.95 16.31 -3.49
N GLN A 23 8.11 15.68 -3.35
CA GLN A 23 8.75 14.99 -4.45
C GLN A 23 7.88 13.78 -4.86
N THR A 24 7.54 13.70 -6.15
CA THR A 24 6.85 12.55 -6.72
C THR A 24 7.75 11.31 -6.57
N LEU A 25 7.27 10.31 -5.83
CA LEU A 25 8.00 9.05 -5.66
C LEU A 25 7.98 8.26 -6.97
N ALA A 26 9.12 7.64 -7.31
CA ALA A 26 9.19 6.69 -8.41
C ALA A 26 8.24 5.49 -8.16
N PRO A 27 7.80 4.77 -9.23
CA PRO A 27 6.92 3.61 -9.10
C PRO A 27 7.48 2.52 -8.16
N VAL A 28 6.58 1.78 -7.52
CA VAL A 28 6.92 0.69 -6.59
C VAL A 28 7.87 -0.34 -7.21
N THR A 29 7.67 -0.66 -8.49
CA THR A 29 8.50 -1.60 -9.25
C THR A 29 9.93 -1.12 -9.38
N GLN A 30 10.17 0.18 -9.54
CA GLN A 30 11.51 0.74 -9.63
C GLN A 30 12.19 0.85 -8.25
N ARG A 31 11.44 1.26 -7.22
CA ARG A 31 11.98 1.46 -5.87
C ARG A 31 12.42 0.15 -5.20
N PHE A 32 11.73 -0.96 -5.48
CA PHE A 32 12.01 -2.27 -4.92
C PHE A 32 12.72 -3.25 -5.89
N ALA A 33 13.12 -2.82 -7.09
CA ALA A 33 13.80 -3.67 -8.07
C ALA A 33 15.27 -3.98 -7.72
N SER A 34 15.93 -3.12 -6.93
CA SER A 34 17.36 -3.26 -6.65
C SER A 34 17.62 -3.95 -5.31
N SER A 35 18.78 -4.60 -5.16
CA SER A 35 19.23 -5.17 -3.88
C SER A 35 19.48 -4.11 -2.80
N ARG A 36 19.61 -2.82 -3.18
CA ARG A 36 19.72 -1.69 -2.25
C ARG A 36 18.34 -1.09 -1.97
N ILE A 37 17.51 -1.83 -1.26
CA ILE A 37 16.22 -1.33 -0.79
C ILE A 37 16.48 -0.29 0.32
N GLN A 38 15.98 0.94 0.14
CA GLN A 38 16.17 2.05 1.09
C GLN A 38 14.94 2.30 1.98
N GLU A 39 13.87 1.54 1.80
CA GLU A 39 12.62 1.69 2.54
C GLU A 39 11.97 0.32 2.82
N THR A 40 11.17 0.20 3.86
CA THR A 40 10.43 -1.05 4.12
C THR A 40 9.04 -1.00 3.47
N PRO A 41 8.60 -2.05 2.74
CA PRO A 41 7.22 -2.11 2.25
C PRO A 41 6.20 -2.09 3.40
N GLY A 42 5.41 -1.02 3.49
CA GLY A 42 4.26 -0.98 4.40
C GLY A 42 3.10 -1.88 3.95
N PHE A 43 2.49 -2.59 4.90
CA PHE A 43 1.38 -3.53 4.67
C PHE A 43 0.17 -2.87 4.01
N GLN A 44 -0.37 -1.81 4.61
CA GLN A 44 -1.51 -1.07 4.06
C GLN A 44 -1.19 -0.50 2.67
N LYS A 45 -0.05 0.21 2.54
CA LYS A 45 0.30 0.94 1.32
C LYS A 45 0.59 0.01 0.14
N HIS A 46 1.31 -1.08 0.35
CA HIS A 46 1.82 -1.92 -0.74
C HIS A 46 1.10 -3.27 -0.83
N VAL A 47 0.91 -3.97 0.30
CA VAL A 47 0.33 -5.33 0.30
C VAL A 47 -1.19 -5.28 0.10
N MET A 48 -1.92 -4.48 0.88
CA MET A 48 -3.39 -4.40 0.76
C MET A 48 -3.85 -3.78 -0.56
N THR A 49 -3.12 -2.79 -1.05
CA THR A 49 -3.34 -2.23 -2.40
C THR A 49 -3.18 -3.31 -3.47
N LEU A 50 -2.16 -4.16 -3.38
CA LEU A 50 -1.95 -5.27 -4.33
C LEU A 50 -3.06 -6.32 -4.23
N MET A 51 -3.48 -6.69 -3.01
CA MET A 51 -4.60 -7.61 -2.79
C MET A 51 -5.89 -7.08 -3.42
N GLY A 52 -6.15 -5.77 -3.33
CA GLY A 52 -7.25 -5.11 -3.99
C GLY A 52 -7.17 -5.18 -5.51
N ARG A 53 -6.00 -4.84 -6.09
CA ARG A 53 -5.77 -4.89 -7.53
C ARG A 53 -5.95 -6.30 -8.11
N LEU A 54 -5.55 -7.34 -7.37
CA LEU A 54 -5.70 -8.74 -7.77
C LEU A 54 -7.11 -9.30 -7.49
N GLY A 55 -7.95 -8.54 -6.80
CA GLY A 55 -9.33 -8.92 -6.45
C GLY A 55 -9.46 -9.87 -5.24
N CYS A 56 -8.37 -10.10 -4.49
CA CYS A 56 -8.34 -11.05 -3.37
C CYS A 56 -9.30 -10.63 -2.24
N ASN A 57 -9.24 -9.36 -1.83
CA ASN A 57 -10.11 -8.78 -0.79
C ASN A 57 -11.46 -8.27 -1.35
N GLY A 58 -11.87 -8.77 -2.53
CA GLY A 58 -13.14 -8.42 -3.15
C GLY A 58 -14.31 -9.27 -2.64
N ARG A 59 -15.53 -8.75 -2.83
CA ARG A 59 -16.80 -9.38 -2.40
C ARG A 59 -17.01 -10.82 -2.88
N ALA A 60 -16.35 -11.23 -3.96
CA ALA A 60 -16.57 -12.53 -4.58
C ALA A 60 -15.82 -13.67 -3.87
N CYS A 61 -14.79 -13.36 -3.08
CA CYS A 61 -13.90 -14.36 -2.47
C CYS A 61 -13.54 -13.99 -1.03
N HIS A 62 -12.28 -13.64 -0.74
CA HIS A 62 -11.81 -13.47 0.63
C HIS A 62 -12.35 -12.21 1.29
N GLY A 63 -12.74 -11.19 0.52
CA GLY A 63 -13.44 -10.00 1.02
C GLY A 63 -14.94 -10.19 1.29
N SER A 64 -15.51 -11.37 1.04
CA SER A 64 -16.90 -11.66 1.39
C SER A 64 -17.08 -11.81 2.90
N PHE A 65 -18.32 -11.70 3.39
CA PHE A 65 -18.60 -11.88 4.81
C PHE A 65 -18.19 -13.27 5.33
N GLN A 66 -18.27 -14.31 4.49
CA GLN A 66 -17.85 -15.67 4.83
C GLN A 66 -16.34 -15.90 4.62
N GLY A 67 -15.67 -15.12 3.77
CA GLY A 67 -14.37 -15.50 3.23
C GLY A 67 -14.45 -16.78 2.37
N ARG A 68 -13.31 -17.39 2.06
CA ARG A 68 -13.22 -18.68 1.36
C ARG A 68 -12.00 -19.47 1.81
N GLY A 69 -12.11 -20.79 1.86
CA GLY A 69 -10.97 -21.68 2.18
C GLY A 69 -10.33 -21.40 3.55
N GLY A 70 -11.13 -20.99 4.54
CA GLY A 70 -10.65 -20.60 5.86
C GLY A 70 -9.75 -19.37 5.84
N PHE A 71 -9.96 -18.45 4.88
CA PHE A 71 -9.23 -17.19 4.79
C PHE A 71 -10.22 -16.07 4.51
N ARG A 72 -10.24 -15.07 5.40
CA ARG A 72 -11.17 -13.95 5.30
C ARG A 72 -10.42 -12.63 5.46
N LEU A 73 -10.45 -11.84 4.40
CA LEU A 73 -10.01 -10.46 4.42
C LEU A 73 -11.22 -9.56 4.63
N SER A 74 -11.00 -8.40 5.23
CA SER A 74 -11.96 -7.32 5.27
C SER A 74 -12.27 -6.84 3.84
N LEU A 75 -13.53 -6.49 3.60
CA LEU A 75 -13.98 -6.06 2.27
C LEU A 75 -13.19 -4.83 1.83
N PHE A 76 -12.47 -4.94 0.72
CA PHE A 76 -11.58 -3.91 0.16
C PHE A 76 -10.49 -3.40 1.11
N GLY A 77 -10.12 -4.17 2.14
CA GLY A 77 -9.09 -3.77 3.10
C GLY A 77 -9.57 -2.72 4.09
N TYR A 78 -10.82 -2.79 4.56
CA TYR A 78 -11.37 -1.87 5.55
C TYR A 78 -10.71 -1.99 6.94
N ASP A 79 -10.27 -3.18 7.34
CA ASP A 79 -9.62 -3.44 8.63
C ASP A 79 -8.22 -4.05 8.43
N PHE A 80 -7.22 -3.16 8.30
CA PHE A 80 -5.83 -3.56 8.09
C PHE A 80 -5.26 -4.41 9.22
N LYS A 81 -5.76 -4.25 10.45
CA LYS A 81 -5.24 -5.00 11.60
C LYS A 81 -5.73 -6.46 11.53
N SER A 82 -7.03 -6.65 11.27
CA SER A 82 -7.59 -7.99 11.06
C SER A 82 -6.96 -8.67 9.83
N ASP A 83 -6.80 -7.93 8.72
CA ASP A 83 -6.20 -8.47 7.49
C ASP A 83 -4.76 -8.92 7.69
N HIS A 84 -3.99 -8.13 8.44
CA HIS A 84 -2.61 -8.49 8.78
C HIS A 84 -2.56 -9.75 9.63
N ALA A 85 -3.46 -9.89 10.61
CA ALA A 85 -3.54 -11.08 11.44
C ALA A 85 -3.89 -12.32 10.60
N GLU A 86 -4.92 -12.25 9.76
CA GLU A 86 -5.37 -13.36 8.89
C GLU A 86 -4.29 -13.83 7.89
N ILE A 87 -3.44 -12.91 7.41
CA ILE A 87 -2.31 -13.26 6.53
C ILE A 87 -1.14 -13.81 7.33
N SER A 88 -0.83 -13.24 8.49
CA SER A 88 0.30 -13.67 9.30
C SER A 88 0.05 -15.00 10.00
N ASP A 89 -1.22 -15.32 10.25
CA ASP A 89 -1.64 -16.56 10.90
C ASP A 89 -1.75 -17.69 9.87
N GLY A 90 -0.62 -18.37 9.62
CA GLY A 90 -0.58 -19.62 8.87
C GLY A 90 -0.62 -19.50 7.34
N ARG A 91 -0.58 -18.29 6.76
CA ARG A 91 -0.45 -18.10 5.30
C ARG A 91 0.94 -17.67 4.84
N ILE A 92 1.80 -17.31 5.78
CA ILE A 92 3.20 -16.95 5.55
C ILE A 92 4.09 -18.02 6.19
N ASP A 93 5.06 -18.49 5.42
CA ASP A 93 6.20 -19.26 5.90
C ASP A 93 7.44 -18.36 5.81
N LEU A 94 8.04 -18.02 6.95
CA LEU A 94 9.22 -17.16 7.02
C LEU A 94 10.51 -17.90 6.69
N ASP A 95 10.55 -19.22 6.92
CA ASP A 95 11.71 -20.06 6.61
C ASP A 95 11.74 -20.37 5.11
N LYS A 96 10.56 -20.50 4.51
CA LYS A 96 10.37 -20.76 3.07
C LYS A 96 9.37 -19.78 2.44
N PRO A 97 9.76 -18.50 2.24
CA PRO A 97 8.85 -17.47 1.72
C PRO A 97 8.15 -17.83 0.41
N ALA A 98 8.84 -18.52 -0.50
CA ALA A 98 8.29 -18.95 -1.79
C ALA A 98 7.19 -20.01 -1.68
N GLU A 99 7.11 -20.75 -0.56
CA GLU A 99 6.08 -21.76 -0.26
C GLU A 99 4.88 -21.15 0.49
N SER A 100 4.94 -19.87 0.86
CA SER A 100 3.83 -19.19 1.53
C SER A 100 2.54 -19.29 0.72
N LEU A 101 1.43 -19.69 1.35
CA LEU A 101 0.13 -19.84 0.68
C LEU A 101 -0.36 -18.53 0.04
N ILE A 102 0.05 -17.38 0.61
CA ILE A 102 -0.25 -16.06 0.05
C ILE A 102 0.39 -15.82 -1.33
N LEU A 103 1.40 -16.61 -1.71
CA LEU A 103 2.04 -16.62 -3.04
C LEU A 103 1.62 -17.85 -3.87
N ALA A 104 1.59 -19.03 -3.25
CA ALA A 104 1.33 -20.29 -3.95
C ALA A 104 -0.09 -20.37 -4.54
N LYS A 105 -1.11 -19.91 -3.80
CA LYS A 105 -2.50 -19.90 -4.27
C LYS A 105 -2.73 -18.95 -5.45
N PRO A 106 -2.39 -17.65 -5.40
CA PRO A 106 -2.65 -16.75 -6.52
C PRO A 106 -1.79 -17.03 -7.76
N THR A 107 -0.68 -17.73 -7.64
CA THR A 107 0.12 -18.23 -8.78
C THR A 107 -0.34 -19.59 -9.31
N ASP A 108 -1.40 -20.16 -8.71
CA ASP A 108 -1.94 -21.50 -8.99
C ASP A 108 -0.88 -22.62 -8.94
N ALA A 109 0.20 -22.39 -8.18
CA ALA A 109 1.18 -23.43 -7.84
C ALA A 109 0.55 -24.47 -6.91
N ASP A 110 -0.33 -23.99 -6.03
CA ASP A 110 -1.31 -24.79 -5.31
C ASP A 110 -2.69 -24.49 -5.88
N ALA A 111 -3.51 -25.54 -6.04
CA ALA A 111 -4.87 -25.40 -6.55
C ALA A 111 -5.63 -24.27 -5.83
N HIS A 112 -5.99 -23.25 -6.60
CA HIS A 112 -6.76 -22.11 -6.15
C HIS A 112 -8.07 -22.07 -6.93
N GLU A 113 -9.20 -22.24 -6.22
CA GLU A 113 -10.52 -22.20 -6.87
C GLU A 113 -10.85 -20.84 -7.49
N GLY A 114 -10.13 -19.79 -7.10
CA GLY A 114 -10.18 -18.49 -7.77
C GLY A 114 -9.38 -18.45 -9.07
N GLY A 115 -8.66 -19.49 -9.45
CA GLY A 115 -7.75 -19.51 -10.59
C GLY A 115 -6.54 -18.57 -10.44
N LEU A 116 -5.76 -18.50 -11.52
CA LEU A 116 -4.54 -17.71 -11.61
C LEU A 116 -4.82 -16.20 -11.50
N ARG A 117 -4.05 -15.52 -10.64
CA ARG A 117 -4.13 -14.06 -10.43
C ARG A 117 -2.95 -13.33 -11.02
N TYR A 118 -1.76 -13.93 -11.00
CA TYR A 118 -0.57 -13.45 -11.68
C TYR A 118 0.40 -14.61 -11.94
N SER A 119 1.22 -14.48 -12.98
CA SER A 119 2.25 -15.47 -13.31
C SER A 119 3.50 -15.28 -12.47
N LYS A 120 4.24 -16.35 -12.19
CA LYS A 120 5.55 -16.24 -11.53
C LYS A 120 6.47 -15.32 -12.36
N GLY A 121 7.08 -14.33 -11.70
CA GLY A 121 8.00 -13.37 -12.33
C GLY A 121 7.35 -12.18 -13.04
N SER A 122 6.03 -11.98 -12.92
CA SER A 122 5.32 -10.79 -13.44
C SER A 122 5.51 -9.53 -12.62
#